data_AF-A0A662ZF01-F1
#
_entry.id   AF-A0A662ZF01-F1
#
_cell.length_a   1.000
_cell.length_b   1.000
_cell.length_c   1.000
_cell.angle_alpha   90.00
_cell.angle_beta   90.00
_cell.angle_gamma   90.00
#
_symmetry.space_group_name_H-M   'P 1'
#
loop_
_entity.id
_entity.type
_entity.pdbx_description
1 polymer ?
#
loop_
_entity_poly.entity_id
_entity_poly.type
_entity_poly.pdbx_seq_one_letter_code
_entity_poly.pdbx_strand_id
1 'polypeptide(L)'
;MKFGSGDRNLIIIPGLNVKSILTMADVIVQGNSIFSKNGFSVYVFDRREDASYPYSIEQMASDTLYVLMELALENLYLYGHSQGVMITQSMVLQEQERIN
;
A
#
# COMPACT_ATOMS: atom_id res chain seq x y z
N MET A 1 -5.14 -1.80 6.72
CA MET A 1 -4.63 -2.27 8.03
C MET A 1 -3.28 -1.61 8.32
N LYS A 2 -2.95 -1.35 9.60
CA LYS A 2 -1.64 -0.80 10.02
C LYS A 2 -1.02 -1.66 11.14
N PHE A 3 0.29 -1.87 11.11
CA PHE A 3 1.07 -2.41 12.24
C PHE A 3 2.48 -1.80 12.30
N GLY A 4 3.15 -1.89 13.46
CA GLY A 4 4.41 -1.18 13.71
C GLY A 4 4.20 0.29 14.07
N SER A 5 5.27 0.95 14.51
CA SER A 5 5.23 2.32 15.05
C SER A 5 6.51 3.11 14.74
N GLY A 6 7.16 2.80 13.62
CA GLY A 6 8.31 3.54 13.13
C GLY A 6 7.94 4.85 12.44
N ASP A 7 8.95 5.68 12.20
CA ASP A 7 8.88 6.97 11.49
C ASP A 7 8.90 6.83 9.97
N ARG A 8 9.33 5.67 9.45
CA ARG A 8 9.27 5.31 8.03
C ARG A 8 7.97 4.57 7.71
N ASN A 9 7.27 4.97 6.67
CA ASN A 9 5.97 4.40 6.31
C ASN A 9 6.12 3.44 5.13
N LEU A 10 5.98 2.13 5.37
CA LEU A 10 5.99 1.11 4.31
C LEU A 10 4.56 0.84 3.84
N ILE A 11 4.29 1.06 2.57
CA ILE A 11 2.98 0.87 1.94
C ILE A 11 3.01 -0.41 1.10
N ILE A 12 2.27 -1.41 1.54
CA ILE A 12 2.12 -2.70 0.85
C ILE A 12 0.87 -2.65 -0.03
N ILE A 13 1.09 -2.79 -1.35
CA ILE A 13 0.03 -2.86 -2.36
C ILE A 13 -0.02 -4.29 -2.92
N PRO A 14 -1.08 -5.05 -2.62
CA PRO A 14 -1.22 -6.41 -3.12
C PRO A 14 -1.62 -6.45 -4.60
N GLY A 15 -1.57 -7.64 -5.19
CA GLY A 15 -2.16 -7.89 -6.49
C GLY A 15 -3.69 -8.00 -6.44
N LEU A 16 -4.28 -8.22 -7.62
CA LEU A 16 -5.71 -8.49 -7.74
C LEU A 16 -6.09 -9.75 -6.94
N ASN A 17 -7.08 -9.62 -6.05
CA ASN A 17 -7.60 -10.72 -5.25
C ASN A 17 -9.13 -10.74 -5.27
N VAL A 18 -9.73 -11.93 -5.34
CA VAL A 18 -11.19 -12.09 -5.30
C VAL A 18 -11.74 -11.78 -3.90
N LYS A 19 -10.99 -12.17 -2.87
CA LYS A 19 -11.30 -11.92 -1.46
C LYS A 19 -10.42 -10.81 -0.92
N SER A 20 -10.94 -10.10 0.09
CA SER A 20 -10.18 -9.14 0.88
C SER A 20 -8.91 -9.80 1.42
N ILE A 21 -7.76 -9.15 1.21
CA ILE A 21 -6.50 -9.67 1.77
C ILE A 21 -6.48 -9.55 3.30
N LEU A 22 -7.26 -8.64 3.86
CA LEU A 22 -7.33 -8.39 5.29
C LEU A 22 -7.93 -9.55 6.08
N THR A 23 -8.60 -10.52 5.44
CA THR A 23 -9.01 -11.76 6.10
C THR A 23 -7.83 -12.63 6.54
N MET A 24 -6.62 -12.34 6.05
CA MET A 24 -5.37 -13.02 6.40
C MET A 24 -4.44 -12.11 7.22
N ALA A 25 -4.99 -11.14 7.97
CA ALA A 25 -4.24 -10.14 8.74
C ALA A 25 -3.09 -10.74 9.57
N ASP A 26 -3.34 -11.78 10.36
CA ASP A 26 -2.31 -12.40 11.21
C ASP A 26 -1.13 -12.97 10.41
N VAL A 27 -1.41 -13.59 9.26
CA VAL A 27 -0.40 -14.15 8.37
C VAL A 27 0.42 -13.01 7.74
N ILE A 28 -0.24 -11.92 7.33
CA ILE A 28 0.42 -10.74 6.76
C ILE A 28 1.34 -10.09 7.79
N VAL A 29 0.86 -9.89 9.02
CA VAL A 29 1.66 -9.30 10.10
C VAL A 29 2.88 -10.18 10.42
N GLN A 30 2.70 -11.50 10.54
CA GLN A 30 3.80 -12.40 10.80
C GLN A 30 4.83 -12.40 9.67
N GLY A 31 4.37 -12.54 8.42
CA GLY A 31 5.21 -12.58 7.21
C GLY A 31 5.98 -11.29 6.96
N ASN A 32 5.47 -10.15 7.43
CA ASN A 32 6.06 -8.82 7.23
C ASN A 32 6.61 -8.20 8.54
N SER A 33 6.70 -9.00 9.61
CA SER A 33 7.13 -8.51 10.93
C SER A 33 8.54 -7.92 10.93
N ILE A 34 9.40 -8.38 10.01
CA ILE A 34 10.76 -7.84 9.84
C ILE A 34 10.76 -6.34 9.57
N PHE A 35 9.79 -5.80 8.83
CA PHE A 35 9.72 -4.37 8.56
C PHE A 35 9.42 -3.57 9.82
N SER A 36 8.41 -4.00 10.59
CA SER A 36 8.10 -3.36 11.87
C SER A 36 9.27 -3.39 12.86
N LYS A 37 10.04 -4.50 12.90
CA LYS A 37 11.25 -4.63 13.73
C LYS A 37 12.39 -3.70 13.27
N ASN A 38 12.37 -3.27 12.02
CA ASN A 38 13.35 -2.35 11.44
C ASN A 38 12.83 -0.91 11.38
N GLY A 39 11.91 -0.52 12.27
CA GLY A 39 11.49 0.88 12.39
C GLY A 39 10.57 1.36 11.27
N PHE A 40 9.76 0.47 10.69
CA PHE A 40 8.65 0.87 9.82
C PHE A 40 7.30 0.86 10.54
N SER A 41 6.47 1.85 10.25
CA SER A 41 5.02 1.74 10.30
C SER A 41 4.55 1.14 8.98
N VAL A 42 3.95 -0.04 9.01
CA VAL A 42 3.53 -0.78 7.82
C VAL A 42 2.03 -0.61 7.60
N TYR A 43 1.65 -0.20 6.40
CA TYR A 43 0.27 -0.06 5.95
C TYR A 43 0.01 -1.05 4.84
N VAL A 44 -1.08 -1.81 4.97
CA VAL A 44 -1.52 -2.77 3.96
C VAL A 44 -2.87 -2.30 3.46
N PHE A 45 -2.92 -1.99 2.17
CA PHE A 45 -4.14 -1.60 1.48
C PHE A 45 -4.80 -2.83 0.88
N ASP A 46 -6.11 -2.86 0.93
CA ASP A 46 -6.90 -3.86 0.22
C ASP A 46 -7.39 -3.28 -1.11
N ARG A 47 -7.99 -4.12 -1.94
CA ARG A 47 -8.71 -3.64 -3.11
C ARG A 47 -9.89 -2.77 -2.67
N ARG A 48 -10.22 -1.78 -3.49
CA ARG A 48 -11.49 -1.05 -3.40
C ARG A 48 -12.65 -2.03 -3.65
N GLU A 49 -13.65 -2.05 -2.77
CA GLU A 49 -14.79 -2.97 -2.88
C GLU A 49 -15.80 -2.54 -3.94
N ASP A 50 -15.99 -1.23 -4.10
CA ASP A 50 -17.02 -0.59 -4.92
C ASP A 50 -16.49 0.00 -6.23
N ALA A 51 -15.35 -0.49 -6.72
CA ALA A 51 -14.75 0.02 -7.94
C ALA A 51 -15.68 -0.21 -9.15
N SER A 52 -16.14 0.88 -9.76
CA SER A 52 -16.85 0.85 -11.04
C SER A 52 -15.85 0.61 -12.18
N TYR A 53 -16.11 -0.40 -13.02
CA TYR A 53 -15.23 -0.74 -14.14
C TYR A 53 -15.54 0.10 -15.40
N PRO A 54 -14.51 0.52 -16.15
CA PRO A 54 -13.09 0.20 -15.97
C PRO A 54 -12.43 0.98 -14.82
N TYR A 55 -11.56 0.31 -14.06
CA TYR A 55 -10.73 0.90 -13.01
C TYR A 55 -9.26 0.65 -13.38
N SER A 56 -8.56 1.70 -13.81
CA SER A 56 -7.20 1.59 -14.36
C SER A 56 -6.13 1.55 -13.25
N ILE A 57 -4.91 1.17 -13.62
CA ILE A 57 -3.76 1.17 -12.69
C ILE A 57 -3.47 2.58 -12.19
N GLU A 58 -3.61 3.59 -13.04
CA GLU A 58 -3.41 5.00 -12.70
C GLU A 58 -4.45 5.46 -11.70
N GLN A 59 -5.71 5.09 -11.89
CA GLN A 59 -6.80 5.41 -10.94
C GLN A 59 -6.59 4.72 -9.59
N MET A 60 -6.17 3.45 -9.57
CA MET A 60 -5.81 2.75 -8.33
C MET A 60 -4.66 3.43 -7.59
N ALA A 61 -3.64 3.89 -8.33
CA ALA A 61 -2.52 4.62 -7.77
C ALA A 61 -2.97 5.97 -7.20
N SER A 62 -3.80 6.74 -7.92
CA SER A 62 -4.31 8.03 -7.46
C SER A 62 -5.20 7.88 -6.22
N ASP A 63 -6.10 6.90 -6.18
CA ASP A 63 -6.93 6.62 -5.00
C ASP A 63 -6.06 6.27 -3.79
N THR A 64 -5.01 5.46 -3.98
CA THR A 64 -4.08 5.10 -2.91
C THR A 64 -3.33 6.33 -2.41
N LEU A 65 -2.74 7.12 -3.31
CA LEU A 65 -2.02 8.35 -2.97
C LEU A 65 -2.90 9.35 -2.23
N TYR A 66 -4.15 9.52 -2.68
CA TYR A 66 -5.14 10.36 -2.00
C TYR A 66 -5.32 9.95 -0.54
N VAL A 67 -5.49 8.65 -0.27
CA VAL A 67 -5.60 8.17 1.12
C VAL A 67 -4.31 8.41 1.92
N LEU A 68 -3.13 8.24 1.32
CA LEU A 68 -1.86 8.52 2.01
C LEU A 68 -1.73 10.01 2.38
N MET A 69 -2.20 10.91 1.51
CA MET A 69 -2.22 12.35 1.75
C MET A 69 -3.21 12.74 2.86
N GLU A 70 -4.42 12.17 2.84
CA GLU A 70 -5.42 12.40 3.90
C GLU A 70 -4.96 11.88 5.26
N LEU A 71 -4.14 10.83 5.28
CA LEU A 71 -3.49 10.32 6.48
C LEU A 71 -2.24 11.12 6.89
N ALA A 72 -1.88 12.16 6.14
CA ALA A 72 -0.68 12.97 6.32
C ALA A 72 0.60 12.13 6.44
N LEU A 73 0.71 11.05 5.65
CA LEU A 73 1.88 10.17 5.66
C LEU A 73 3.00 10.75 4.80
N GLU A 74 4.20 10.77 5.37
CA GLU A 74 5.45 11.18 4.73
C GLU A 74 6.48 10.04 4.80
N ASN A 75 7.67 10.19 4.21
CA ASN A 75 8.71 9.15 4.17
C ASN A 75 8.17 7.80 3.68
N LEU A 76 7.53 7.84 2.50
CA LEU A 76 6.81 6.71 1.94
C LEU A 76 7.79 5.74 1.26
N TYR A 77 7.67 4.47 1.58
CA TYR A 77 8.36 3.36 0.93
C TYR A 77 7.32 2.42 0.35
N LEU A 78 7.48 1.99 -0.90
CA LEU A 78 6.46 1.18 -1.57
C LEU A 78 6.91 -0.28 -1.70
N TYR A 79 5.98 -1.19 -1.47
CA TYR A 79 6.18 -2.62 -1.68
C TYR A 79 4.99 -3.22 -2.43
N GLY A 80 5.17 -3.44 -3.74
CA GLY A 80 4.16 -4.00 -4.62
C GLY A 80 4.32 -5.50 -4.82
N HIS A 81 3.21 -6.23 -4.94
CA HIS A 81 3.21 -7.64 -5.36
C HIS A 81 2.25 -7.85 -6.54
N SER A 82 2.67 -8.61 -7.57
CA SER A 82 1.87 -8.87 -8.77
C SER A 82 1.37 -7.56 -9.41
N GLN A 83 0.07 -7.36 -9.63
CA GLN A 83 -0.51 -6.09 -10.13
C GLN A 83 -0.16 -4.89 -9.25
N GLY A 84 0.07 -5.10 -7.94
CA GLY A 84 0.51 -4.05 -7.03
C GLY A 84 1.84 -3.41 -7.44
N VAL A 85 2.72 -4.13 -8.15
CA VAL A 85 3.97 -3.57 -8.69
C VAL A 85 3.69 -2.51 -9.75
N MET A 86 2.67 -2.69 -10.58
CA MET A 86 2.27 -1.71 -11.60
C MET A 86 1.66 -0.47 -10.93
N ILE A 87 0.82 -0.69 -9.90
CA ILE A 87 0.22 0.40 -9.12
C ILE A 87 1.32 1.23 -8.44
N THR A 88 2.27 0.60 -7.75
CA THR A 88 3.36 1.32 -7.08
C THR A 88 4.25 2.08 -8.06
N GLN A 89 4.50 1.55 -9.26
CA GLN A 89 5.24 2.29 -10.30
C GLN A 89 4.46 3.52 -10.78
N SER A 90 3.15 3.38 -10.98
CA SER A 90 2.30 4.52 -11.32
C SER A 90 2.29 5.57 -10.19
N MET A 91 2.29 5.15 -8.93
CA MET A 91 2.42 6.07 -7.78
C MET A 91 3.74 6.85 -7.82
N VAL A 92 4.87 6.20 -8.09
CA VAL A 92 6.19 6.86 -8.22
C VAL A 92 6.20 7.90 -9.32
N LEU A 93 5.56 7.62 -10.46
CA LEU A 93 5.46 8.57 -11.57
C LEU A 93 4.57 9.78 -11.23
N GLN A 94 3.58 9.61 -10.35
CA GLN A 94 2.66 10.68 -9.94
C GLN A 94 3.24 11.56 -8.83
N GLU A 95 3.98 10.99 -7.86
CA GLU A 95 4.41 11.67 -6.62
C GLU A 95 5.88 11.37 -6.28
N GLN A 96 6.79 11.62 -7.23
CA GLN A 96 8.20 11.23 -7.12
C GLN A 96 8.92 11.84 -5.91
N GLU A 97 8.55 13.05 -5.47
CA GLU A 97 9.21 13.74 -4.35
C GLU A 97 8.86 13.17 -2.97
N ARG A 98 7.75 12.41 -2.85
CA ARG A 98 7.25 11.87 -1.58
C ARG A 98 7.68 10.42 -1.34
N ILE A 99 8.12 9.73 -2.38
CA ILE A 99 8.43 8.30 -2.38
C ILE A 99 9.95 8.10 -2.37
N ASN A 100 10.42 7.24 -1.47
CA ASN A 100 11.84 6.94 -1.22
C ASN A 100 12.25 5.57 -1.75
#